data_AF-A0A8T5G2K9-F1
#
_entry.id   AF-A0A8T5G2K9-F1
#
_cell.length_a   1.000
_cell.length_b   1.000
_cell.length_c   1.000
_cell.angle_alpha   90.00
_cell.angle_beta   90.00
_cell.angle_gamma   90.00
#
_symmetry.space_group_name_H-M   'P 1'
#
loop_
_entity.id
_entity.type
_entity.pdbx_description
1 polymer ?
#
loop_
_entity_poly.entity_id
_entity_poly.type
_entity_poly.pdbx_seq_one_letter_code
_entity_poly.pdbx_strand_id
1 'polypeptide(L)'
;MKFSDKIYTLLKKVPIGKVTTYKELAHATGCDAYRAVGQVLKKNPDAPNIPCHRVVATNGTIGGFNGFKTGPNIDRKKSMLEHEGIVFDGDKVVDFEKKLYKF
;
A
#
# COMPACT_ATOMS: atom_id res chain seq x y z
N MET A 1 20.08 8.27 -5.81
CA MET A 1 18.99 7.82 -4.92
C MET A 1 18.44 6.50 -5.45
N LYS A 2 18.34 5.45 -4.62
CA LYS A 2 17.86 4.15 -5.09
C LYS A 2 16.35 4.19 -5.35
N PHE A 3 15.87 3.30 -6.21
CA PHE A 3 14.43 3.17 -6.49
C PHE A 3 13.60 2.88 -5.22
N SER A 4 14.15 2.07 -4.31
CA SER A 4 13.57 1.81 -2.99
C SER A 4 13.37 3.08 -2.16
N ASP A 5 14.38 3.95 -2.13
CA ASP A 5 14.36 5.16 -1.29
C ASP A 5 13.29 6.14 -1.77
N LYS A 6 13.10 6.24 -3.10
CA LYS A 6 11.98 6.98 -3.71
C LYS A 6 10.64 6.46 -3.20
N ILE A 7 10.41 5.15 -3.29
CA ILE A 7 9.16 4.51 -2.85
C ILE A 7 8.91 4.75 -1.36
N TYR A 8 9.93 4.59 -0.52
CA TYR A 8 9.80 4.79 0.92
C TYR A 8 9.49 6.24 1.29
N THR A 9 10.12 7.19 0.60
CA THR A 9 9.86 8.63 0.77
C THR A 9 8.43 8.98 0.37
N LEU A 10 7.95 8.43 -0.76
CA LEU A 10 6.56 8.60 -1.19
C LEU A 10 5.59 7.98 -0.19
N LEU A 11 5.84 6.76 0.27
CA LEU A 11 4.95 6.09 1.23
C LEU A 11 4.74 6.87 2.53
N LYS A 12 5.78 7.54 3.03
CA LYS A 12 5.68 8.38 4.22
C LYS A 12 4.74 9.59 4.03
N LYS A 13 4.43 9.98 2.79
CA LYS A 13 3.47 11.05 2.49
C LYS A 13 2.02 10.60 2.52
N VAL A 14 1.74 9.29 2.45
CA VAL A 14 0.36 8.77 2.47
C VAL A 14 -0.18 8.95 3.88
N PRO A 15 -1.21 9.79 4.10
CA PRO A 15 -1.69 10.09 5.44
C PRO A 15 -2.50 8.91 6.02
N ILE A 16 -2.65 8.91 7.34
CA ILE A 16 -3.56 7.99 8.06
C ILE A 16 -4.97 8.14 7.48
N GLY A 17 -5.67 7.02 7.29
CA GLY A 17 -7.03 7.00 6.74
C GLY A 17 -7.11 7.19 5.22
N LYS A 18 -5.96 7.16 4.53
CA LYS A 18 -5.86 7.06 3.07
C LYS A 18 -5.05 5.84 2.67
N VAL A 19 -5.31 5.35 1.46
CA VAL A 19 -4.57 4.27 0.82
C VAL A 19 -4.03 4.73 -0.53
N THR A 20 -2.90 4.18 -0.96
CA THR A 20 -2.39 4.37 -2.33
C THR A 20 -2.33 3.03 -3.04
N THR A 21 -1.95 2.99 -4.31
CA THR A 21 -1.82 1.73 -5.07
C THR A 21 -0.39 1.50 -5.52
N TYR A 22 -0.06 0.24 -5.82
CA TYR A 22 1.22 -0.10 -6.47
C TYR A 22 1.42 0.66 -7.78
N LYS A 23 0.31 0.94 -8.49
CA LYS A 23 0.32 1.72 -9.73
C LYS A 23 0.66 3.17 -9.43
N GLU A 24 -0.08 3.84 -8.53
CA GLU A 24 0.17 5.25 -8.16
C GLU A 24 1.61 5.47 -7.67
N LEU A 25 2.13 4.57 -6.83
CA LEU A 25 3.53 4.62 -6.39
C LEU A 25 4.51 4.51 -7.56
N ALA A 26 4.28 3.59 -8.50
CA ALA A 26 5.13 3.44 -9.67
C ALA A 26 5.12 4.73 -10.51
N HIS A 27 3.93 5.25 -10.86
CA HIS A 27 3.80 6.51 -11.61
C HIS A 27 4.52 7.67 -10.91
N ALA A 28 4.38 7.80 -9.59
CA ALA A 28 5.04 8.83 -8.80
C ALA A 28 6.57 8.71 -8.78
N THR A 29 7.12 7.53 -9.04
CA THR A 29 8.57 7.33 -9.23
C THR A 29 9.06 7.64 -10.65
N GLY A 30 8.14 7.92 -11.58
CA GLY A 30 8.42 8.23 -12.98
C GLY A 30 8.54 7.00 -13.88
N CYS A 31 8.04 5.83 -13.46
CA CYS A 31 8.07 4.62 -14.29
C CYS A 31 6.89 3.68 -14.00
N ASP A 32 6.47 2.87 -14.97
CA ASP A 32 5.36 1.92 -14.82
C ASP A 32 5.77 0.59 -14.17
N ALA A 33 6.69 0.63 -13.19
CA ALA A 33 7.30 -0.55 -12.58
C ALA A 33 6.52 -1.09 -11.36
N TYR A 34 5.20 -1.25 -11.46
CA TYR A 34 4.32 -1.69 -10.35
C TYR A 34 4.72 -3.04 -9.72
N ARG A 35 5.26 -3.97 -10.52
CA ARG A 35 5.81 -5.24 -9.99
C ARG A 35 7.05 -5.01 -9.14
N ALA A 36 7.93 -4.10 -9.55
CA ALA A 36 9.13 -3.75 -8.81
C ALA A 36 8.80 -3.06 -7.48
N VAL A 37 7.76 -2.20 -7.46
CA VAL A 37 7.23 -1.63 -6.21
C VAL A 37 6.84 -2.75 -5.25
N GLY A 38 6.08 -3.76 -5.69
CA GLY A 38 5.73 -4.91 -4.85
C GLY A 38 6.94 -5.66 -4.29
N GLN A 39 8.00 -5.84 -5.09
CA GLN A 39 9.25 -6.47 -4.63
C GLN A 39 10.00 -5.64 -3.60
N VAL A 40 10.03 -4.31 -3.76
CA VAL A 40 10.61 -3.38 -2.79
C VAL A 40 9.83 -3.45 -1.47
N LEU A 41 8.50 -3.40 -1.53
CA LEU A 41 7.66 -3.43 -0.33
C LEU A 41 7.70 -4.76 0.42
N LYS A 42 7.92 -5.88 -0.29
CA LYS A 42 8.17 -7.19 0.35
C LYS A 42 9.45 -7.18 1.20
N LYS A 43 10.43 -6.36 0.83
CA LYS A 43 11.72 -6.23 1.53
C LYS A 43 11.77 -5.01 2.45
N ASN A 44 10.61 -4.44 2.81
CA ASN A 44 10.55 -3.27 3.69
C ASN A 44 11.23 -3.60 5.04
N PRO A 45 12.38 -3.01 5.36
CA PRO A 45 13.14 -3.35 6.57
C PRO A 45 12.57 -2.68 7.82
N ASP A 46 11.67 -1.69 7.67
CA ASP A 46 11.23 -0.80 8.75
C ASP A 46 9.69 -0.66 8.73
N ALA A 47 8.99 -1.80 8.70
CA ALA A 47 7.56 -1.84 8.96
C ALA A 47 7.33 -1.77 10.49
N PRO A 48 6.46 -0.88 11.01
CA PRO A 48 5.44 -0.08 10.32
C PRO A 48 5.80 1.39 10.03
N ASN A 49 7.01 1.87 10.37
CA ASN A 49 7.40 3.29 10.16
C ASN A 49 7.33 3.71 8.69
N ILE A 50 7.65 2.79 7.78
CA ILE A 50 7.30 2.89 6.36
C ILE A 50 5.94 2.18 6.19
N PRO A 51 4.83 2.91 5.96
CA PRO A 51 3.47 2.38 6.04
C PRO A 51 3.09 1.56 4.79
N CYS A 52 3.80 0.45 4.55
CA CYS A 52 3.56 -0.41 3.39
C CYS A 52 2.18 -1.09 3.40
N HIS A 53 1.50 -1.15 4.55
CA HIS A 53 0.12 -1.61 4.67
C HIS A 53 -0.87 -0.69 3.95
N ARG A 54 -0.55 0.60 3.76
CA ARG A 54 -1.39 1.57 3.01
C ARG A 54 -1.39 1.38 1.49
N VAL A 55 -0.66 0.39 0.96
CA VAL A 55 -0.61 0.12 -0.48
C VAL A 55 -1.54 -1.01 -0.85
N VAL A 56 -2.58 -0.73 -1.63
CA VAL A 56 -3.60 -1.70 -2.07
C VAL A 56 -3.53 -1.97 -3.58
N ALA A 57 -4.30 -2.94 -4.07
CA ALA A 57 -4.42 -3.19 -5.50
C ALA A 57 -5.21 -2.07 -6.21
N THR A 58 -4.98 -1.87 -7.51
CA THR A 58 -5.60 -0.80 -8.29
C THR A 58 -7.13 -0.91 -8.38
N ASN A 59 -7.69 -2.10 -8.21
CA ASN A 59 -9.14 -2.33 -8.14
C ASN A 59 -9.74 -2.07 -6.74
N GLY A 60 -8.93 -1.56 -5.80
CA GLY A 60 -9.34 -1.26 -4.44
C GLY A 60 -9.36 -2.47 -3.49
N THR A 61 -8.89 -3.65 -3.92
CA THR A 61 -8.78 -4.79 -3.00
C THR A 61 -7.50 -4.73 -2.16
N ILE A 62 -7.54 -5.33 -0.97
CA ILE A 62 -6.46 -5.30 0.03
C ILE A 62 -5.07 -5.62 -0.55
N GLY A 63 -4.98 -6.49 -1.55
CA GLY A 63 -3.73 -6.87 -2.19
C GLY A 63 -2.80 -7.65 -1.25
N GLY A 64 -1.50 -7.71 -1.59
CA GLY A 64 -0.52 -8.50 -0.82
C GLY A 64 0.07 -7.74 0.38
N PHE A 65 0.61 -8.49 1.34
CA PHE A 65 1.34 -7.96 2.49
C PHE A 65 2.50 -8.86 2.90
N ASN A 66 3.67 -8.28 3.19
CA ASN A 66 4.88 -9.01 3.63
C ASN A 66 5.23 -10.24 2.76
N GLY A 67 4.93 -10.19 1.46
CA GLY A 67 5.19 -11.29 0.52
C GLY A 67 4.10 -12.37 0.45
N PHE A 68 3.02 -12.24 1.23
CA PHE A 68 1.85 -13.11 1.22
C PHE A 68 0.70 -12.46 0.45
N LYS A 69 -0.19 -13.28 -0.12
CA LYS A 69 -1.41 -12.85 -0.82
C LYS A 69 -2.69 -13.32 -0.13
N THR A 70 -2.58 -14.22 0.84
CA THR A 70 -3.68 -14.79 1.63
C THR A 70 -3.20 -15.11 3.04
N GLY A 71 -4.13 -15.41 3.94
CA GLY A 71 -3.84 -15.82 5.31
C GLY A 71 -3.54 -14.67 6.28
N PRO A 72 -2.95 -14.97 7.45
CA PRO A 72 -2.94 -14.08 8.61
C PRO A 72 -2.22 -12.74 8.38
N ASN A 73 -1.30 -12.68 7.42
CA ASN A 73 -0.64 -11.44 7.05
C ASN A 73 -1.58 -10.44 6.35
N ILE A 74 -2.54 -10.94 5.57
CA ILE A 74 -3.55 -10.11 4.93
C ILE A 74 -4.54 -9.60 5.98
N ASP A 75 -4.96 -10.48 6.91
CA ASP A 75 -5.83 -10.10 8.02
C ASP A 75 -5.18 -9.02 8.89
N ARG A 76 -3.88 -9.16 9.18
CA ARG A 76 -3.10 -8.14 9.89
C ARG A 76 -3.09 -6.80 9.14
N LYS A 77 -2.85 -6.82 7.82
CA LYS A 77 -2.87 -5.60 7.00
C LYS A 77 -4.24 -4.93 7.04
N LYS A 78 -5.31 -5.72 6.92
CA LYS A 78 -6.69 -5.25 6.97
C LYS A 78 -6.99 -4.59 8.32
N SER A 79 -6.67 -5.27 9.42
CA SER A 79 -6.81 -4.73 10.78
C SER A 79 -6.03 -3.42 10.97
N MET A 80 -4.79 -3.33 10.49
CA MET A 80 -4.02 -2.07 10.55
C MET A 80 -4.72 -0.92 9.82
N LEU A 81 -5.31 -1.18 8.65
CA LEU A 81 -6.04 -0.18 7.88
C LEU A 81 -7.39 0.17 8.53
N GLU A 82 -8.08 -0.80 9.14
CA GLU A 82 -9.31 -0.58 9.90
C GLU A 82 -9.06 0.33 11.12
N HIS A 83 -7.96 0.12 11.84
CA HIS A 83 -7.52 1.02 12.91
C HIS A 83 -7.20 2.45 12.42
N GLU A 84 -6.87 2.61 11.14
CA GLU A 84 -6.67 3.92 10.51
C GLU A 84 -7.97 4.53 9.94
N GLY A 85 -9.13 3.85 10.08
CA GLY A 85 -10.42 4.33 9.60
C GLY A 85 -10.71 3.98 8.14
N ILE A 86 -10.09 2.92 7.61
CA ILE A 86 -10.45 2.30 6.33
C ILE A 86 -11.46 1.19 6.57
N VAL A 87 -12.61 1.27 5.90
CA VAL A 87 -13.65 0.24 5.97
C VAL A 87 -13.54 -0.68 4.76
N PHE A 88 -13.78 -1.97 4.96
CA PHE A 88 -13.76 -2.98 3.91
C PHE A 88 -15.11 -3.68 3.76
N ASP A 89 -15.51 -3.92 2.52
CA ASP A 89 -16.57 -4.87 2.14
C ASP A 89 -15.91 -6.09 1.51
N GLY A 90 -15.89 -7.20 2.25
CA GLY A 90 -15.02 -8.35 1.94
C GLY A 90 -13.54 -7.92 1.92
N ASP A 91 -12.91 -8.01 0.76
CA ASP A 91 -11.51 -7.59 0.54
C ASP A 91 -11.37 -6.19 -0.06
N LYS A 92 -12.48 -5.51 -0.37
CA LYS A 92 -12.48 -4.25 -1.10
C LYS A 92 -12.66 -3.06 -0.17
N VAL A 93 -11.85 -2.02 -0.37
CA VAL A 93 -11.99 -0.76 0.35
C VAL A 93 -13.31 -0.06 -0.04
N VAL A 94 -14.12 0.26 0.95
CA VAL A 94 -15.34 1.06 0.78
C VAL A 94 -14.96 2.50 0.45
N ASP A 95 -15.71 3.14 -0.46
CA ASP A 95 -15.41 4.50 -0.95
C ASP A 95 -13.96 4.64 -1.46
N PHE A 96 -13.42 3.60 -2.11
CA PHE A 96 -12.01 3.52 -2.53
C PHE A 96 -11.49 4.81 -3.20
N GLU A 97 -12.23 5.38 -4.15
CA GLU A 97 -11.84 6.61 -4.84
C GLU A 97 -11.66 7.80 -3.89
N LYS A 98 -12.50 7.91 -2.84
CA LYS A 98 -12.37 8.96 -1.82
C LYS A 98 -11.20 8.71 -0.88
N LYS A 99 -10.85 7.44 -0.66
CA LYS A 99 -9.74 7.01 0.21
C LYS A 99 -8.40 6.95 -0.53
N LEU A 100 -8.40 6.99 -1.87
CA LEU A 100 -7.21 6.94 -2.71
C LEU A 100 -6.38 8.21 -2.55
N TYR A 101 -5.09 8.03 -2.27
CA TYR A 101 -4.05 9.06 -2.28
C TYR A 101 -3.24 8.94 -3.57
N LYS A 102 -3.24 10.02 -4.34
CA LYS A 102 -2.41 10.22 -5.53
C LYS A 102 -1.31 11.22 -5.20
N PHE A 103 -0.12 11.01 -5.77
CA PHE A 103 1.10 11.76 -5.45
C PHE A 103 1.21 13.07 -6.22
#